data_AF-A0A370VC27-F1
#
_entry.id   AF-A0A370VC27-F1
#
_cell.length_a   1.000
_cell.length_b   1.000
_cell.length_c   1.000
_cell.angle_alpha   90.00
_cell.angle_beta   90.00
_cell.angle_gamma   90.00
#
_symmetry.space_group_name_H-M   'P 1'
#
loop_
_entity.id
_entity.type
_entity.pdbx_description
1 polymer ?
#
loop_
_entity_poly.entity_id
_entity_poly.type
_entity_poly.pdbx_seq_one_letter_code
_entity_poly.pdbx_strand_id
1 'polypeptide(L)'
;MDNVFVKAKGPRKKPYFKIVSDHTLFEKVDLSVCSLVPYAPDHNLDEDSWFSLSEFSKREYCLSFLKDEFDSKNYDELPKKYFAKIAFIFSLQSGDFYFQKVTPSLYLKKKTIALGDSAEIESGKNRLVINQIPDAVYLTTKDTLIFKSLSTISSMFNGIDTLYKEATKQEVEQFLNEAFISLSDEYKACNVSKPNRKRIALAIDTLNQMDEIDRGNMLTYINDYCSGKLKFDDDSGCFEISGDEELKLLLYGIEERYYTTRFGNEKRLANSIQKL
;
A
#
# COMPACT_ATOMS: atom_id res chain seq x y z
N MET A 1 -20.96 -10.27 -20.21
CA MET A 1 -21.74 -10.69 -19.04
C MET A 1 -20.82 -10.62 -17.85
N ASP A 2 -21.18 -9.84 -16.84
CA ASP A 2 -20.36 -9.67 -15.65
C ASP A 2 -20.53 -10.89 -14.74
N ASN A 3 -19.43 -11.38 -14.20
CA ASN A 3 -19.43 -12.59 -13.38
C ASN A 3 -18.68 -12.35 -12.08
N VAL A 4 -19.16 -12.98 -11.01
CA VAL A 4 -18.60 -12.84 -9.67
C VAL A 4 -18.04 -14.18 -9.19
N PHE A 5 -16.82 -14.11 -8.69
CA PHE A 5 -16.03 -15.25 -8.28
C PHE A 5 -15.41 -15.01 -6.91
N VAL A 6 -14.99 -16.09 -6.26
CA VAL A 6 -14.30 -16.02 -4.97
C VAL A 6 -13.09 -16.93 -4.96
N LYS A 7 -12.10 -16.59 -4.12
CA LYS A 7 -11.07 -17.54 -3.69
C LYS A 7 -11.43 -18.10 -2.32
N ALA A 8 -11.52 -19.42 -2.19
CA ALA A 8 -11.70 -20.08 -0.90
C ALA A 8 -10.37 -20.23 -0.14
N LYS A 9 -10.41 -20.14 1.19
CA LYS A 9 -9.28 -20.35 2.10
C LYS A 9 -8.89 -21.84 2.17
N GLY A 10 -7.60 -22.07 2.42
CA GLY A 10 -6.98 -23.39 2.61
C GLY A 10 -6.34 -23.94 1.33
N PRO A 11 -5.38 -24.87 1.45
CA PRO A 11 -4.64 -25.43 0.31
C PRO A 11 -5.56 -26.26 -0.58
N ARG A 12 -5.65 -25.93 -1.88
CA ARG A 12 -6.48 -26.61 -2.88
C ARG A 12 -5.89 -26.45 -4.27
N LYS A 13 -6.09 -27.46 -5.14
CA LYS A 13 -5.72 -27.38 -6.56
C LYS A 13 -6.54 -26.35 -7.34
N LYS A 14 -7.86 -26.29 -7.11
CA LYS A 14 -8.79 -25.29 -7.69
C LYS A 14 -9.40 -24.44 -6.56
N PRO A 15 -8.78 -23.29 -6.20
CA PRO A 15 -9.24 -22.48 -5.08
C PRO A 15 -10.32 -21.46 -5.47
N TYR A 16 -10.57 -21.27 -6.77
CA TYR A 16 -11.49 -20.27 -7.29
C TYR A 16 -12.85 -20.87 -7.66
N PHE A 17 -13.93 -20.17 -7.36
CA PHE A 17 -15.30 -20.62 -7.57
C PHE A 17 -16.18 -19.50 -8.09
N LYS A 18 -17.17 -19.82 -8.92
CA LYS A 18 -18.23 -18.89 -9.34
C LYS A 18 -19.31 -18.79 -8.25
N ILE A 19 -19.85 -17.58 -8.04
CA ILE A 19 -20.95 -17.37 -7.07
C ILE A 19 -22.20 -16.76 -7.69
N VAL A 20 -22.03 -15.82 -8.63
CA VAL A 20 -23.12 -15.08 -9.28
C VAL A 20 -22.73 -14.85 -10.74
N SER A 21 -23.71 -14.99 -11.63
CA SER A 21 -23.59 -14.66 -13.06
C SER A 21 -24.48 -13.45 -13.35
N ASP A 22 -24.15 -12.69 -14.39
CA ASP A 22 -24.95 -11.60 -14.92
C ASP A 22 -25.24 -10.48 -13.90
N HIS A 23 -24.24 -10.17 -13.07
CA HIS A 23 -24.36 -9.11 -12.08
C HIS A 23 -23.06 -8.33 -11.95
N THR A 24 -23.16 -7.01 -12.06
CA THR A 24 -22.09 -6.06 -11.76
C THR A 24 -22.07 -5.82 -10.25
N LEU A 25 -20.91 -6.03 -9.65
CA LEU A 25 -20.69 -5.99 -8.22
C LEU A 25 -20.14 -4.65 -7.72
N PHE A 26 -19.19 -4.07 -8.46
CA PHE A 26 -18.49 -2.84 -8.08
C PHE A 26 -18.80 -1.69 -9.02
N GLU A 27 -18.74 -0.47 -8.48
CA GLU A 27 -18.76 0.74 -9.30
C GLU A 27 -17.53 0.79 -10.21
N LYS A 28 -17.73 1.21 -11.45
CA LYS A 28 -16.63 1.34 -12.42
C LYS A 28 -15.72 2.47 -11.96
N VAL A 29 -14.42 2.21 -11.89
CA VAL A 29 -13.43 3.26 -11.59
C VAL A 29 -13.29 4.15 -12.83
N ASP A 30 -13.65 5.42 -12.69
CA ASP A 30 -13.52 6.40 -13.75
C ASP A 30 -12.10 6.97 -13.80
N LEU A 31 -11.30 6.44 -14.73
CA LEU A 31 -9.91 6.85 -14.94
C LEU A 31 -9.76 8.26 -15.54
N SER A 32 -10.86 8.92 -15.93
CA SER A 32 -10.80 10.30 -16.44
C SER A 32 -10.78 11.34 -15.32
N VAL A 33 -11.27 10.98 -14.14
CA VAL A 33 -11.34 11.87 -12.96
C VAL A 33 -10.40 11.41 -11.84
N CYS A 34 -9.98 10.15 -11.83
CA CYS A 34 -9.01 9.65 -10.87
C CYS A 34 -7.57 9.82 -11.35
N SER A 35 -6.66 10.14 -10.41
CA SER A 35 -5.22 10.18 -10.67
C SER A 35 -4.57 8.82 -10.41
N LEU A 36 -3.74 8.35 -11.35
CA LEU A 36 -2.94 7.13 -11.18
C LEU A 36 -1.51 7.51 -10.80
N VAL A 37 -1.08 7.07 -9.63
CA VAL A 37 0.25 7.38 -9.09
C VAL A 37 1.07 6.09 -9.00
N PRO A 38 2.29 6.02 -9.55
CA PRO A 38 3.16 4.87 -9.33
C PRO A 38 3.33 4.57 -7.84
N TYR A 39 3.24 3.29 -7.46
CA TYR A 39 3.38 2.93 -6.05
C TYR A 39 4.76 3.32 -5.50
N ALA A 40 4.75 4.02 -4.36
CA ALA A 40 5.92 4.31 -3.55
C ALA A 40 5.62 4.00 -2.06
N PRO A 41 6.54 3.31 -1.33
CA PRO A 41 6.27 2.82 0.03
C PRO A 41 5.95 3.90 1.08
N ASP A 42 6.34 5.13 0.81
CA ASP A 42 6.32 6.29 1.70
C ASP A 42 5.36 7.40 1.22
N HIS A 43 4.58 7.10 0.19
CA HIS A 43 3.56 7.96 -0.38
C HIS A 43 2.21 7.66 0.27
N ASN A 44 1.53 8.70 0.75
CA ASN A 44 0.17 8.69 1.23
C ASN A 44 -0.74 9.08 0.07
N LEU A 45 -1.59 8.15 -0.33
CA LEU A 45 -2.47 8.33 -1.48
C LEU A 45 -3.61 9.29 -1.14
N ASP A 46 -3.88 10.25 -2.03
CA ASP A 46 -5.07 11.11 -1.92
C ASP A 46 -6.37 10.31 -2.11
N GLU A 47 -7.48 10.86 -1.60
CA GLU A 47 -8.79 10.18 -1.63
C GLU A 47 -9.23 9.82 -3.06
N ASP A 48 -8.95 10.67 -4.05
CA ASP A 48 -9.31 10.49 -5.46
C ASP A 48 -8.22 9.83 -6.31
N SER A 49 -7.13 9.36 -5.67
CA SER A 49 -5.98 8.77 -6.35
C SER A 49 -5.90 7.27 -6.17
N TRP A 50 -5.27 6.57 -7.11
CA TRP A 50 -4.99 5.14 -7.05
C TRP A 50 -3.50 4.89 -7.25
N PHE A 51 -2.91 4.01 -6.43
CA PHE A 51 -1.59 3.49 -6.77
C PHE A 51 -1.69 2.63 -8.02
N SER A 52 -0.68 2.68 -8.88
CA SER A 52 -0.60 1.89 -10.10
C SER A 52 0.69 1.07 -10.16
N LEU A 53 0.59 -0.17 -10.64
CA LEU A 53 1.69 -1.05 -10.98
C LEU A 53 1.53 -1.54 -12.42
N SER A 54 2.38 -1.02 -13.30
CA SER A 54 2.42 -1.40 -14.72
C SER A 54 3.11 -2.75 -14.93
N GLU A 55 2.83 -3.35 -16.09
CA GLU A 55 3.32 -4.67 -16.50
C GLU A 55 2.96 -5.75 -15.47
N PHE A 56 1.76 -5.66 -14.91
CA PHE A 56 1.36 -6.48 -13.77
C PHE A 56 1.32 -7.97 -14.15
N SER A 57 0.88 -8.32 -15.36
CA SER A 57 0.88 -9.69 -15.90
C SER A 57 2.25 -10.37 -15.83
N LYS A 58 3.34 -9.60 -15.97
CA LYS A 58 4.72 -10.10 -15.96
C LYS A 58 5.28 -10.31 -14.55
N ARG A 59 4.61 -9.78 -13.52
CA ARG A 59 5.07 -9.90 -12.13
C ARG A 59 4.83 -11.33 -11.60
N GLU A 60 5.71 -11.77 -10.71
CA GLU A 60 5.64 -13.10 -10.08
C GLU A 60 4.41 -13.26 -9.18
N TYR A 61 3.99 -12.18 -8.53
CA TYR A 61 2.83 -12.13 -7.64
C TYR A 61 1.49 -11.91 -8.37
N CYS A 62 1.49 -11.84 -9.70
CA CYS A 62 0.26 -11.76 -10.48
C CYS A 62 -0.46 -13.12 -10.47
N LEU A 63 -1.77 -13.09 -10.22
CA LEU A 63 -2.59 -14.29 -10.16
C LEU A 63 -2.59 -14.98 -11.52
N SER A 64 -2.31 -16.28 -11.53
CA SER A 64 -2.15 -17.06 -12.78
C SER A 64 -3.33 -16.90 -13.75
N PHE A 65 -4.55 -16.87 -13.24
CA PHE A 65 -5.76 -16.73 -14.08
C PHE A 65 -5.92 -15.36 -14.74
N LEU A 66 -5.11 -14.36 -14.36
CA LEU A 66 -5.07 -13.05 -15.02
C LEU A 66 -4.12 -13.02 -16.22
N LYS A 67 -3.24 -14.03 -16.36
CA LYS A 67 -2.25 -14.12 -17.43
C LYS A 67 -2.79 -14.84 -18.66
N ASP A 68 -3.76 -15.73 -18.45
CA ASP A 68 -4.38 -16.56 -19.48
C ASP A 68 -5.74 -16.02 -19.89
N GLU A 69 -6.30 -16.54 -20.98
CA GLU A 69 -7.66 -16.23 -21.40
C GLU A 69 -8.67 -16.70 -20.33
N PHE A 70 -9.44 -15.77 -19.80
CA PHE A 70 -10.37 -16.04 -18.72
C PHE A 70 -11.73 -16.51 -19.24
N ASP A 71 -12.06 -17.79 -19.03
CA ASP A 71 -13.40 -18.33 -19.32
C ASP A 71 -14.15 -18.65 -18.01
N SER A 72 -15.25 -17.92 -17.81
CA SER A 72 -16.16 -18.10 -16.67
C SER A 72 -16.74 -19.53 -16.53
N LYS A 73 -16.79 -20.31 -17.63
CA LYS A 73 -17.32 -21.68 -17.65
C LYS A 73 -16.37 -22.70 -17.02
N ASN A 74 -15.10 -22.34 -16.83
CA ASN A 74 -14.09 -23.23 -16.26
C ASN A 74 -14.14 -23.30 -14.72
N TYR A 75 -15.05 -22.57 -14.08
CA TYR A 75 -15.13 -22.44 -12.62
C TYR A 75 -16.39 -23.10 -12.06
N ASP A 76 -16.18 -24.00 -11.10
CA ASP A 76 -17.25 -24.65 -10.35
C ASP A 76 -18.00 -23.64 -9.45
N GLU A 77 -19.26 -23.92 -9.15
CA GLU A 77 -20.01 -23.16 -8.14
C GLU A 77 -19.44 -23.37 -6.73
N LEU A 78 -19.49 -22.34 -5.89
CA LEU A 78 -18.98 -22.40 -4.52
C LEU A 78 -19.82 -23.32 -3.62
N PRO A 79 -19.26 -24.41 -3.06
CA PRO A 79 -19.98 -25.24 -2.08
C PRO A 79 -20.30 -24.47 -0.79
N LYS A 80 -21.51 -24.68 -0.24
CA LYS A 80 -22.00 -24.04 1.01
C LYS A 80 -21.01 -24.11 2.18
N LYS A 81 -20.28 -25.22 2.33
CA LYS A 81 -19.25 -25.42 3.37
C LYS A 81 -18.11 -24.39 3.34
N TYR A 82 -17.97 -23.64 2.26
CA TYR A 82 -16.91 -22.64 2.07
C TYR A 82 -17.41 -21.20 2.14
N PHE A 83 -18.70 -20.95 2.37
CA PHE A 83 -19.24 -19.59 2.46
C PHE A 83 -18.56 -18.77 3.56
N ALA A 84 -18.21 -19.41 4.69
CA ALA A 84 -17.47 -18.77 5.79
C ALA A 84 -15.94 -18.76 5.61
N LYS A 85 -15.44 -19.30 4.49
CA LYS A 85 -14.02 -19.50 4.21
C LYS A 85 -13.63 -18.80 2.91
N ILE A 86 -14.14 -17.60 2.66
CA ILE A 86 -13.73 -16.79 1.50
C ILE A 86 -12.51 -15.94 1.90
N ALA A 87 -11.50 -15.91 1.03
CA ALA A 87 -10.28 -15.11 1.18
C ALA A 87 -10.45 -13.72 0.55
N PHE A 88 -10.92 -13.70 -0.70
CA PHE A 88 -11.31 -12.50 -1.42
C PHE A 88 -12.38 -12.84 -2.45
N ILE A 89 -13.10 -11.81 -2.87
CA ILE A 89 -14.05 -11.84 -3.97
C ILE A 89 -13.45 -11.06 -5.14
N PHE A 90 -13.75 -11.48 -6.36
CA PHE A 90 -13.40 -10.72 -7.54
C PHE A 90 -14.49 -10.80 -8.60
N SER A 91 -14.60 -9.77 -9.43
CA SER A 91 -15.57 -9.74 -10.53
C SER A 91 -14.88 -9.37 -11.83
N LEU A 92 -15.25 -10.07 -12.90
CA LEU A 92 -14.91 -9.69 -14.27
C LEU A 92 -16.05 -8.80 -14.78
N GLN A 93 -15.79 -7.51 -14.94
CA GLN A 93 -16.78 -6.51 -15.33
C GLN A 93 -16.24 -5.65 -16.46
N SER A 94 -16.97 -5.58 -17.57
CA SER A 94 -16.56 -4.76 -18.72
C SER A 94 -15.12 -5.02 -19.21
N GLY A 95 -14.60 -6.25 -19.04
CA GLY A 95 -13.25 -6.66 -19.46
C GLY A 95 -12.11 -6.46 -18.43
N ASP A 96 -12.39 -5.83 -17.29
CA ASP A 96 -11.43 -5.61 -16.20
C ASP A 96 -11.77 -6.46 -14.97
N PHE A 97 -10.78 -6.68 -14.10
CA PHE A 97 -10.97 -7.49 -12.88
C PHE A 97 -10.96 -6.63 -11.63
N TYR A 98 -12.04 -6.70 -10.85
CA TYR A 98 -12.24 -5.93 -9.62
C TYR A 98 -12.10 -6.86 -8.42
N PHE A 99 -11.41 -6.43 -7.37
CA PHE A 99 -11.08 -7.27 -6.21
C PHE A 99 -11.50 -6.63 -4.89
N GLN A 100 -11.98 -7.45 -3.96
CA GLN A 100 -12.17 -7.04 -2.57
C GLN A 100 -11.74 -8.16 -1.61
N LYS A 101 -10.94 -7.81 -0.62
CA LYS A 101 -10.51 -8.69 0.46
C LYS A 101 -11.71 -9.02 1.35
N VAL A 102 -11.82 -10.29 1.73
CA VAL A 102 -12.87 -10.74 2.65
C VAL A 102 -12.29 -10.98 4.05
N THR A 103 -12.62 -10.08 4.97
CA THR A 103 -12.28 -10.16 6.40
C THR A 103 -13.47 -10.68 7.22
N PRO A 104 -13.24 -11.20 8.44
CA PRO A 104 -14.33 -11.65 9.31
C PRO A 104 -15.39 -10.60 9.61
N SER A 105 -15.03 -9.31 9.62
CA SER A 105 -15.95 -8.20 9.91
C SER A 105 -16.98 -7.95 8.82
N LEU A 106 -16.72 -8.38 7.58
CA LEU A 106 -17.68 -8.28 6.47
C LEU A 106 -18.80 -9.33 6.54
N TYR A 107 -18.69 -10.31 7.44
CA TYR A 107 -19.75 -11.28 7.66
C TYR A 107 -20.75 -10.77 8.69
N LEU A 108 -21.97 -10.45 8.24
CA LEU A 108 -23.07 -10.11 9.14
C LEU A 108 -23.67 -11.40 9.72
N LYS A 109 -23.48 -11.60 11.02
CA LYS A 109 -24.04 -12.74 11.79
C LYS A 109 -25.09 -12.31 12.82
N LYS A 110 -25.38 -11.01 12.92
CA LYS A 110 -26.32 -10.43 13.87
C LYS A 110 -27.74 -10.46 13.29
N LYS A 111 -28.75 -10.30 14.16
CA LYS A 111 -30.11 -9.98 13.70
C LYS A 111 -30.06 -8.66 12.93
N THR A 112 -30.62 -8.64 11.73
CA THR A 112 -30.72 -7.44 10.89
C THR A 112 -32.18 -7.19 10.57
N ILE A 113 -32.58 -5.93 10.48
CA ILE A 113 -33.90 -5.56 9.96
C ILE A 113 -33.70 -5.25 8.48
N ALA A 114 -34.36 -6.02 7.60
CA ALA A 114 -34.45 -5.71 6.18
C ALA A 114 -35.62 -4.74 5.98
N LEU A 115 -35.36 -3.62 5.30
CA LEU A 115 -36.36 -2.61 4.98
C LEU A 115 -36.56 -2.62 3.46
N GLY A 116 -37.68 -3.20 3.02
CA GLY A 116 -38.15 -3.17 1.62
C GLY A 116 -39.58 -2.64 1.57
N ASP A 117 -40.48 -3.33 0.87
CA ASP A 117 -41.93 -3.04 0.92
C ASP A 117 -42.53 -3.23 2.32
N SER A 118 -41.89 -4.06 3.15
CA SER A 118 -42.19 -4.26 4.56
C SER A 118 -40.89 -4.33 5.38
N ALA A 119 -40.99 -4.12 6.69
CA ALA A 119 -39.86 -4.29 7.62
C ALA A 119 -39.85 -5.71 8.18
N GLU A 120 -38.78 -6.47 7.90
CA GLU A 120 -38.64 -7.87 8.30
C GLU A 120 -37.39 -8.10 9.16
N ILE A 121 -37.54 -8.83 10.27
CA ILE A 121 -36.41 -9.24 11.11
C ILE A 121 -35.78 -10.50 10.49
N GLU A 122 -34.57 -10.36 9.97
CA GLU A 122 -33.77 -11.50 9.54
C GLU A 122 -32.82 -11.94 10.65
N SER A 123 -32.94 -13.21 11.06
CA SER A 123 -32.05 -13.84 12.03
C SER A 123 -31.23 -14.93 11.33
N GLY A 124 -29.89 -14.82 11.34
CA GLY A 124 -29.03 -15.96 11.05
C GLY A 124 -28.72 -16.27 9.57
N LYS A 125 -28.89 -15.33 8.63
CA LYS A 125 -28.33 -15.50 7.28
C LYS A 125 -26.88 -15.01 7.25
N ASN A 126 -25.94 -15.86 6.82
CA ASN A 126 -24.54 -15.48 6.56
C ASN A 126 -24.49 -14.51 5.36
N ARG A 127 -24.70 -13.23 5.60
CA ARG A 127 -24.55 -12.18 4.59
C ARG A 127 -23.09 -11.74 4.54
N LEU A 128 -22.57 -11.58 3.33
CA LEU A 128 -21.26 -10.99 3.08
C LEU A 128 -21.48 -9.57 2.56
N VAL A 129 -20.88 -8.59 3.22
CA VAL A 129 -20.92 -7.19 2.78
C VAL A 129 -19.92 -7.00 1.64
N ILE A 130 -20.40 -6.38 0.57
CA ILE A 130 -19.63 -5.97 -0.60
C ILE A 130 -19.54 -4.45 -0.59
N ASN A 131 -18.34 -3.92 -0.78
CA ASN A 131 -18.09 -2.48 -0.84
C ASN A 131 -18.43 -1.96 -2.24
N GLN A 132 -18.87 -0.71 -2.34
CA GLN A 132 -19.06 -0.04 -3.63
C GLN A 132 -17.73 0.12 -4.38
N ILE A 133 -16.70 0.54 -3.65
CA ILE A 133 -15.34 0.74 -4.17
C ILE A 133 -14.53 -0.54 -3.93
N PRO A 134 -13.88 -1.11 -4.96
CA PRO A 134 -13.02 -2.28 -4.83
C PRO A 134 -11.72 -1.93 -4.09
N ASP A 135 -11.03 -2.93 -3.53
CA ASP A 135 -9.70 -2.75 -2.95
C ASP A 135 -8.61 -2.63 -4.04
N ALA A 136 -8.82 -3.29 -5.19
CA ALA A 136 -7.95 -3.23 -6.35
C ALA A 136 -8.73 -3.47 -7.66
N VAL A 137 -8.22 -2.94 -8.76
CA VAL A 137 -8.70 -3.22 -10.11
C VAL A 137 -7.51 -3.54 -11.01
N TYR A 138 -7.57 -4.66 -11.72
CA TYR A 138 -6.62 -4.95 -12.79
C TYR A 138 -7.23 -4.51 -14.12
N LEU A 139 -6.63 -3.48 -14.71
CA LEU A 139 -6.98 -2.89 -16.00
C LEU A 139 -6.33 -3.71 -17.11
N THR A 140 -7.09 -4.63 -17.71
CA THR A 140 -6.56 -5.64 -18.64
C THR A 140 -5.93 -4.98 -19.88
N THR A 141 -6.56 -3.92 -20.39
CA THR A 141 -6.09 -3.19 -21.58
C THR A 141 -4.76 -2.46 -21.37
N LYS A 142 -4.48 -2.00 -20.15
CA LYS A 142 -3.26 -1.26 -19.79
C LYS A 142 -2.20 -2.15 -19.14
N ASP A 143 -2.49 -3.44 -18.92
CA ASP A 143 -1.68 -4.34 -18.10
C ASP A 143 -1.22 -3.69 -16.77
N THR A 144 -2.19 -3.09 -16.05
CA THR A 144 -1.91 -2.28 -14.86
C THR A 144 -2.83 -2.68 -13.71
N LEU A 145 -2.24 -3.02 -12.55
CA LEU A 145 -3.00 -3.16 -11.30
C LEU A 145 -3.07 -1.81 -10.61
N ILE A 146 -4.28 -1.35 -10.32
CA ILE A 146 -4.53 -0.17 -9.50
C ILE A 146 -5.10 -0.57 -8.13
N PHE A 147 -4.69 0.10 -7.05
CA PHE A 147 -5.17 -0.20 -5.69
C PHE A 147 -5.04 1.01 -4.75
N LYS A 148 -5.78 0.99 -3.64
CA LYS A 148 -5.70 2.05 -2.60
C LYS A 148 -4.64 1.77 -1.53
N SER A 149 -4.45 0.51 -1.15
CA SER A 149 -3.55 0.13 -0.05
C SER A 149 -2.86 -1.20 -0.30
N LEU A 150 -1.52 -1.19 -0.36
CA LEU A 150 -0.72 -2.40 -0.54
C LEU A 150 -0.97 -3.40 0.61
N SER A 151 -1.10 -2.90 1.85
CA SER A 151 -1.38 -3.73 3.03
C SER A 151 -2.69 -4.51 2.91
N THR A 152 -3.73 -3.91 2.31
CA THR A 152 -5.00 -4.59 2.06
C THR A 152 -4.81 -5.71 1.03
N ILE A 153 -4.19 -5.38 -0.10
CA ILE A 153 -4.12 -6.29 -1.26
C ILE A 153 -3.03 -7.36 -1.14
N SER A 154 -2.09 -7.22 -0.20
CA SER A 154 -1.00 -8.17 0.09
C SER A 154 -1.48 -9.61 0.25
N SER A 155 -2.61 -9.80 0.94
CA SER A 155 -3.20 -11.13 1.15
C SER A 155 -3.91 -11.72 -0.08
N MET A 156 -4.15 -10.91 -1.11
CA MET A 156 -4.76 -11.34 -2.37
C MET A 156 -3.69 -11.75 -3.37
N PHE A 157 -2.61 -10.98 -3.46
CA PHE A 157 -1.48 -11.17 -4.37
C PHE A 157 -0.23 -11.58 -3.59
N ASN A 158 -0.08 -12.87 -3.34
CA ASN A 158 1.06 -13.38 -2.55
C ASN A 158 2.40 -12.95 -3.16
N GLY A 159 3.26 -12.30 -2.37
CA GLY A 159 4.57 -11.81 -2.79
C GLY A 159 4.58 -10.34 -3.24
N ILE A 160 3.42 -9.69 -3.39
CA ILE A 160 3.36 -8.25 -3.73
C ILE A 160 3.91 -7.36 -2.61
N ASP A 161 3.92 -7.88 -1.38
CA ASP A 161 4.50 -7.23 -0.21
C ASP A 161 6.01 -7.03 -0.30
N THR A 162 6.70 -7.70 -1.23
CA THR A 162 8.10 -7.40 -1.57
C THR A 162 8.31 -5.97 -2.05
N LEU A 163 7.26 -5.31 -2.56
CA LEU A 163 7.28 -3.87 -2.88
C LEU A 163 7.47 -3.00 -1.64
N TYR A 164 7.23 -3.51 -0.43
CA TYR A 164 7.66 -2.90 0.83
C TYR A 164 9.15 -3.17 1.09
N LYS A 165 10.05 -2.78 0.19
CA LYS A 165 11.50 -2.87 0.42
C LYS A 165 11.82 -2.16 1.76
N GLU A 166 12.11 -2.94 2.78
CA GLU A 166 12.58 -2.49 4.10
C GLU A 166 14.09 -2.68 4.14
N ALA A 167 14.82 -1.71 4.70
CA ALA A 167 16.25 -1.87 4.93
C ALA A 167 16.48 -3.08 5.85
N THR A 168 17.35 -3.98 5.40
CA THR A 168 17.86 -5.11 6.17
C THR A 168 18.57 -4.62 7.43
N LYS A 169 18.78 -5.51 8.39
CA LYS A 169 19.50 -5.13 9.61
C LYS A 169 20.90 -4.56 9.31
N GLN A 170 21.59 -5.12 8.32
CA GLN A 170 22.91 -4.65 7.88
C GLN A 170 22.84 -3.27 7.23
N GLU A 171 21.88 -3.03 6.34
CA GLU A 171 21.68 -1.71 5.72
C GLU A 171 21.32 -0.64 6.78
N VAL A 172 20.51 -1.00 7.78
CA VAL A 172 20.19 -0.11 8.91
C VAL A 172 21.45 0.16 9.74
N GLU A 173 22.24 -0.86 10.07
CA GLU A 173 23.51 -0.69 10.80
C GLU A 173 24.50 0.19 10.01
N GLN A 174 24.58 0.03 8.69
CA GLN A 174 25.42 0.86 7.83
C GLN A 174 24.94 2.31 7.81
N PHE A 175 23.64 2.53 7.58
CA PHE A 175 23.05 3.87 7.57
C PHE A 175 23.28 4.60 8.90
N LEU A 176 23.07 3.94 10.04
CA LEU A 176 23.30 4.54 11.35
C LEU A 176 24.78 4.81 11.68
N ASN A 177 25.71 4.29 10.88
CA ASN A 177 27.16 4.56 10.97
C ASN A 177 27.64 5.60 9.95
N GLU A 178 26.73 6.25 9.20
CA GLU A 178 27.10 7.37 8.32
C GLU A 178 27.76 8.49 9.11
N ALA A 179 28.74 9.17 8.50
CA ALA A 179 29.59 10.14 9.17
C ALA A 179 28.84 11.35 9.76
N PHE A 180 27.63 11.62 9.27
CA PHE A 180 26.76 12.70 9.74
C PHE A 180 25.77 12.27 10.83
N ILE A 181 25.87 11.04 11.35
CA ILE A 181 25.02 10.51 12.41
C ILE A 181 25.86 10.17 13.64
N SER A 182 25.47 10.72 14.78
CA SER A 182 25.97 10.32 16.09
C SER A 182 24.84 9.68 16.87
N LEU A 183 25.00 8.42 17.26
CA LEU A 183 24.02 7.75 18.11
C LEU A 183 24.28 8.14 19.56
N SER A 184 23.26 8.65 20.24
CA SER A 184 23.26 8.77 21.70
C SER A 184 22.44 7.64 22.33
N ASP A 185 22.74 7.32 23.59
CA ASP A 185 22.11 6.24 24.35
C ASP A 185 22.29 4.83 23.78
N GLU A 186 21.51 3.85 24.27
CA GLU A 186 21.51 2.46 23.77
C GLU A 186 20.76 2.29 22.43
N TYR A 187 20.46 3.39 21.71
CA TYR A 187 19.73 3.34 20.45
C TYR A 187 20.59 2.68 19.36
N LYS A 188 20.03 1.62 18.77
CA LYS A 188 20.75 0.77 17.81
C LYS A 188 19.77 0.20 16.80
N ALA A 189 20.29 -0.51 15.80
CA ALA A 189 19.50 -1.03 14.70
C ALA A 189 18.28 -1.87 15.12
N CYS A 190 18.26 -2.52 16.30
CA CYS A 190 17.07 -3.27 16.76
C CYS A 190 15.93 -2.37 17.28
N ASN A 191 16.20 -1.11 17.60
CA ASN A 191 15.21 -0.14 18.08
C ASN A 191 14.48 0.57 16.92
N VAL A 192 15.04 0.53 15.71
CA VAL A 192 14.46 1.17 14.52
C VAL A 192 13.16 0.50 14.12
N SER A 193 12.09 1.29 14.07
CA SER A 193 10.74 0.84 13.72
C SER A 193 10.65 0.41 12.24
N LYS A 194 9.71 -0.48 11.91
CA LYS A 194 9.49 -0.89 10.52
C LYS A 194 9.24 0.29 9.56
N PRO A 195 8.42 1.30 9.91
CA PRO A 195 8.27 2.50 9.08
C PRO A 195 9.60 3.20 8.78
N ASN A 196 10.49 3.35 9.76
CA ASN A 196 11.79 3.98 9.54
C ASN A 196 12.74 3.10 8.75
N ARG A 197 12.69 1.77 8.88
CA ARG A 197 13.44 0.86 7.99
C ARG A 197 13.07 1.03 6.52
N LYS A 198 11.79 1.31 6.21
CA LYS A 198 11.35 1.62 4.84
C LYS A 198 11.95 2.93 4.35
N ARG A 199 11.92 3.96 5.19
CA ARG A 199 12.52 5.27 4.88
C ARG A 199 14.03 5.19 4.72
N ILE A 200 14.71 4.39 5.53
CA ILE A 200 16.15 4.13 5.38
C ILE A 200 16.45 3.52 4.01
N ALA A 201 15.65 2.55 3.55
CA ALA A 201 15.88 1.95 2.23
C ALA A 201 15.80 3.00 1.10
N LEU A 202 14.88 3.96 1.19
CA LEU A 202 14.75 5.07 0.25
C LEU A 202 15.90 6.08 0.40
N ALA A 203 16.21 6.47 1.64
CA ALA A 203 17.28 7.40 1.95
C ALA A 203 18.64 6.89 1.47
N ILE A 204 18.92 5.58 1.58
CA ILE A 204 20.14 4.97 1.02
C ILE A 204 20.17 5.12 -0.50
N ASP A 205 19.06 4.81 -1.19
CA ASP A 205 18.97 4.95 -2.65
C ASP A 205 19.16 6.42 -3.09
N THR A 206 18.69 7.38 -2.30
CA THR A 206 18.88 8.83 -2.50
C THR A 206 20.34 9.27 -2.24
N LEU A 207 20.92 8.86 -1.10
CA LEU A 207 22.30 9.19 -0.72
C LEU A 207 23.33 8.65 -1.72
N ASN A 208 23.07 7.49 -2.32
CA ASN A 208 23.93 6.89 -3.34
C ASN A 208 23.93 7.66 -4.67
N GLN A 209 22.96 8.55 -4.89
CA GLN A 209 22.87 9.40 -6.08
C GLN A 209 23.46 10.79 -5.88
N MET A 210 23.76 11.17 -4.62
CA MET A 210 24.31 12.49 -4.26
C MET A 210 25.83 12.48 -4.24
N ASP A 211 26.44 13.56 -4.73
CA ASP A 211 27.87 13.82 -4.55
C ASP A 211 28.17 14.46 -3.17
N GLU A 212 29.45 14.70 -2.89
CA GLU A 212 29.86 15.26 -1.59
C GLU A 212 29.33 16.69 -1.36
N ILE A 213 29.17 17.48 -2.42
CA ILE A 213 28.67 18.85 -2.34
C ILE A 213 27.18 18.83 -1.99
N ASP A 214 26.40 18.02 -2.71
CA ASP A 214 24.97 17.84 -2.47
C ASP A 214 24.70 17.27 -1.08
N ARG A 215 25.54 16.33 -0.60
CA ARG A 215 25.46 15.84 0.78
C ARG A 215 25.65 16.96 1.80
N GLY A 216 26.65 17.82 1.65
CA GLY A 216 26.87 18.96 2.54
C GLY A 216 25.70 19.97 2.55
N ASN A 217 25.17 20.26 1.36
CA ASN A 217 24.00 21.13 1.21
C ASN A 217 22.75 20.52 1.87
N MET A 218 22.56 19.21 1.72
CA MET A 218 21.46 18.48 2.36
C MET A 218 21.55 18.57 3.89
N LEU A 219 22.72 18.33 4.51
CA LEU A 219 22.86 18.46 5.97
C LEU A 219 22.53 19.88 6.46
N THR A 220 23.00 20.90 5.75
CA THR A 220 22.69 22.31 6.05
C THR A 220 21.18 22.55 6.00
N TYR A 221 20.52 22.10 4.93
CA TYR A 221 19.08 22.19 4.77
C TYR A 221 18.32 21.46 5.89
N ILE A 222 18.75 20.25 6.29
CA ILE A 222 18.11 19.51 7.37
C ILE A 222 18.21 20.29 8.68
N ASN A 223 19.39 20.84 8.99
CA ASN A 223 19.60 21.64 10.21
C ASN A 223 18.69 22.88 10.22
N ASP A 224 18.58 23.59 9.10
CA ASP A 224 17.74 24.78 8.96
C ASP A 224 16.25 24.52 9.24
N TYR A 225 15.73 23.35 8.82
CA TYR A 225 14.32 23.01 9.03
C TYR A 225 14.05 22.28 10.35
N CYS A 226 15.03 21.56 10.87
CA CYS A 226 14.89 20.75 12.08
C CYS A 226 15.52 21.38 13.32
N SER A 227 16.01 22.63 13.26
CA SER A 227 16.57 23.36 14.40
C SER A 227 15.64 23.29 15.63
N GLY A 228 16.19 22.84 16.76
CA GLY A 228 15.47 22.64 18.02
C GLY A 228 14.66 21.33 18.11
N LYS A 229 14.60 20.54 17.04
CA LYS A 229 14.01 19.18 17.01
C LYS A 229 15.04 18.09 16.78
N LEU A 230 16.05 18.38 15.97
CA LEU A 230 17.26 17.58 15.83
C LEU A 230 18.42 18.37 16.40
N LYS A 231 19.21 17.71 17.24
CA LYS A 231 20.44 18.30 17.77
C LYS A 231 21.55 18.08 16.75
N PHE A 232 22.08 19.18 16.24
CA PHE A 232 23.21 19.19 15.32
C PHE A 232 24.43 19.71 16.06
N ASP A 233 25.56 19.02 15.89
CA ASP A 233 26.85 19.43 16.42
C ASP A 233 27.65 20.11 15.31
N ASP A 234 27.81 21.43 15.42
CA ASP A 234 28.52 22.25 14.43
C ASP A 234 30.02 21.89 14.32
N ASP A 235 30.63 21.34 15.37
CA ASP A 235 32.05 20.98 15.38
C ASP A 235 32.30 19.65 14.65
N SER A 236 31.40 18.68 14.83
CA SER A 236 31.51 17.35 14.22
C SER A 236 30.70 17.19 12.93
N GLY A 237 29.78 18.10 12.63
CA GLY A 237 28.87 18.02 11.48
C GLY A 237 27.83 16.91 11.60
N CYS A 238 27.53 16.45 12.82
CA CYS A 238 26.69 15.27 13.06
C CYS A 238 25.32 15.63 13.65
N PHE A 239 24.30 14.87 13.26
CA PHE A 239 23.01 14.84 13.94
C PHE A 239 23.01 13.78 15.04
N GLU A 240 22.62 14.18 16.26
CA GLU A 240 22.44 13.26 17.37
C GLU A 240 21.08 12.55 17.25
N ILE A 241 21.10 11.21 17.29
CA ILE A 241 19.92 10.34 17.20
C ILE A 241 19.86 9.42 18.42
N SER A 242 18.89 9.68 19.28
CA SER A 242 18.56 8.91 20.49
C SER A 242 17.28 8.07 20.33
N GLY A 243 16.46 8.38 19.32
CA GLY A 243 15.13 7.77 19.17
C GLY A 243 14.56 7.76 17.76
N ASP A 244 13.45 7.03 17.61
CA ASP A 244 12.80 6.78 16.32
C ASP A 244 12.14 8.04 15.72
N GLU A 245 11.72 9.00 16.54
CA GLU A 245 11.19 10.28 16.03
C GLU A 245 12.29 11.17 15.45
N GLU A 246 13.46 11.25 16.06
CA GLU A 246 14.61 12.00 15.53
C GLU A 246 15.10 11.37 14.23
N LEU A 247 15.26 10.05 14.21
CA LEU A 247 15.60 9.31 12.99
C LEU A 247 14.59 9.59 11.86
N LYS A 248 13.30 9.63 12.17
CA LYS A 248 12.24 9.97 11.20
C LYS A 248 12.38 11.38 10.64
N LEU A 249 12.74 12.38 11.47
CA LEU A 249 12.96 13.75 11.00
C LEU A 249 14.19 13.83 10.09
N LEU A 250 15.28 13.16 10.45
CA LEU A 250 16.49 13.09 9.60
C LEU A 250 16.16 12.47 8.24
N LEU A 251 15.43 11.36 8.23
CA LEU A 251 15.01 10.66 7.01
C LEU A 251 14.07 11.51 6.13
N TYR A 252 13.17 12.29 6.73
CA TYR A 252 12.37 13.26 5.98
C TYR A 252 13.21 14.37 5.37
N GLY A 253 14.29 14.74 6.05
CA GLY A 253 15.31 15.63 5.54
C GLY A 253 16.01 15.09 4.30
N ILE A 254 16.53 13.88 4.37
CA ILE A 254 17.25 13.25 3.25
C ILE A 254 16.37 13.15 1.99
N GLU A 255 15.08 12.89 2.17
CA GLU A 255 14.10 12.82 1.08
C GLU A 255 13.52 14.20 0.68
N GLU A 256 14.14 15.31 1.10
CA GLU A 256 13.76 16.69 0.73
C GLU A 256 12.28 17.05 1.00
N ARG A 257 11.70 16.54 2.09
CA ARG A 257 10.27 16.75 2.41
C ARG A 257 9.94 18.08 3.06
N TYR A 258 10.92 18.81 3.55
CA TYR A 258 10.71 20.13 4.15
C TYR A 258 10.77 21.22 3.09
N TYR A 259 9.82 22.13 3.13
CA TYR A 259 9.79 23.24 2.19
C TYR A 259 9.19 24.49 2.82
N THR A 260 9.52 25.64 2.25
CA THR A 260 8.94 26.92 2.65
C THR A 260 8.02 27.41 1.54
N THR A 261 6.79 27.79 1.90
CA THR A 261 5.83 28.29 0.92
C THR A 261 6.27 29.64 0.34
N ARG A 262 6.15 29.81 -0.98
CA ARG A 262 6.64 30.99 -1.70
C ARG A 262 6.02 32.32 -1.24
N PHE A 263 4.74 32.32 -0.89
CA PHE A 263 4.01 33.56 -0.57
C PHE A 263 3.80 33.75 0.94
N GLY A 264 3.60 32.67 1.68
CA GLY A 264 3.35 32.72 3.13
C GLY A 264 4.63 32.62 3.97
N ASN A 265 5.75 32.21 3.37
CA ASN A 265 7.01 31.90 4.08
C ASN A 265 6.82 30.89 5.23
N GLU A 266 5.80 30.05 5.14
CA GLU A 266 5.52 29.00 6.12
C GLU A 266 6.37 27.76 5.84
N LYS A 267 7.08 27.26 6.85
CA LYS A 267 7.75 25.96 6.82
C LYS A 267 6.71 24.85 6.90
N ARG A 268 6.75 23.90 5.97
CA ARG A 268 5.85 22.76 5.86
C ARG A 268 6.63 21.47 5.66
N LEU A 269 5.95 20.35 5.94
CA LEU A 269 6.44 18.99 5.70
C LEU A 269 5.51 18.31 4.70
N ALA A 270 6.08 17.76 3.64
CA ALA A 270 5.37 16.97 2.66
C ALA A 270 5.13 15.54 3.20
N ASN A 271 3.86 15.13 3.21
CA ASN A 271 3.50 13.76 3.55
C ASN A 271 3.81 12.79 2.40
N SER A 272 3.93 13.28 1.17
CA SER A 272 4.14 12.48 -0.05
C SER A 272 4.88 13.29 -1.09
N ILE A 273 5.71 12.61 -1.87
CA ILE A 273 6.49 13.21 -2.96
C ILE A 273 6.16 12.47 -4.25
N GLN A 274 6.03 13.23 -5.34
CA GLN A 274 5.89 12.70 -6.69
C GLN A 274 6.85 13.47 -7.60
N LYS A 275 7.65 12.73 -8.37
CA LYS A 275 8.47 13.32 -9.44
C LYS A 275 7.55 13.72 -10.60
N LEU A 276 7.71 14.93 -11.11
CA LEU A 276 6.96 15.48 -12.24
C LEU A 276 7.70 15.24 -13.56
#